data_AF-A0A3N5RG59-F1
#
_entry.id   AF-A0A3N5RG59-F1
#
_cell.length_a   1.000
_cell.length_b   1.000
_cell.length_c   1.000
_cell.angle_alpha   90.00
_cell.angle_beta   90.00
_cell.angle_gamma   90.00
#
_symmetry.space_group_name_H-M   'P 1'
#
loop_
_entity.id
_entity.type
_entity.pdbx_description
1 polymer ?
#
loop_
_entity_poly.entity_id
_entity_poly.type
_entity_poly.pdbx_seq_one_letter_code
_entity_poly.pdbx_strand_id
1 'polypeptide(L)'
;STVYEDTMQYILGMVKWAQEHIDIVQVMVFILYRAVNNAHVDFYLGPKKIDMNQLVYNEESTERTDIKAEEIVELIRKDNPDFDPCAYLNGSEKPDSFKWLLTGRLGTKKKIYGYVGSKAMEIMQTFYHLFNNKYLAYAKPKDAGMGRSMLLLSPLDKKLKKTFYKYYSNPLNFFRKLYYQSVMIIQPVDFLEDGRQNMCDGCPDITVWNGKLVWSCRMEEQLNFGMNIKTYPKGFMN
;
A
#
# COMPACT_ATOMS: atom_id res chain seq x y z
N SER A 1 -6.70 -6.64 3.56
CA SER A 1 -6.74 -7.13 4.95
C SER A 1 -6.06 -6.14 5.84
N THR A 2 -6.64 -5.87 7.02
CA THR A 2 -5.96 -5.13 8.09
C THR A 2 -4.88 -6.02 8.70
N VAL A 3 -3.78 -5.43 9.16
CA VAL A 3 -2.63 -6.11 9.78
C VAL A 3 -2.39 -5.50 11.16
N TYR A 4 -2.62 -6.30 12.19
CA TYR A 4 -2.28 -6.01 13.58
C TYR A 4 -0.96 -6.72 13.94
N GLU A 5 -0.39 -6.47 15.12
CA GLU A 5 0.86 -7.13 15.54
C GLU A 5 0.65 -8.65 15.64
N ASP A 6 -0.42 -9.07 16.31
CA ASP A 6 -0.83 -10.47 16.49
C ASP A 6 -1.16 -11.25 15.19
N THR A 7 -1.24 -10.57 14.04
CA THR A 7 -1.61 -11.16 12.75
C THR A 7 -0.51 -11.06 11.70
N MET A 8 0.63 -10.41 12.01
CA MET A 8 1.76 -10.27 11.08
C MET A 8 2.27 -11.62 10.56
N GLN A 9 2.29 -12.68 11.38
CA GLN A 9 2.76 -14.01 10.99
C GLN A 9 1.96 -14.63 9.82
N TYR A 10 0.70 -14.23 9.61
CA TYR A 10 -0.14 -14.78 8.53
C TYR A 10 0.18 -14.19 7.16
N ILE A 11 0.94 -13.09 7.08
CA ILE A 11 1.25 -12.39 5.82
C ILE A 11 1.95 -13.30 4.81
N LEU A 12 2.91 -14.12 5.27
CA LEU A 12 3.62 -15.07 4.40
C LEU A 12 2.66 -16.11 3.79
N GLY A 13 1.77 -16.66 4.61
CA GLY A 13 0.70 -17.56 4.17
C GLY A 13 -0.22 -16.92 3.14
N MET A 14 -0.64 -15.67 3.38
CA MET A 14 -1.47 -14.91 2.43
C MET A 14 -0.75 -14.62 1.10
N VAL A 15 0.51 -14.19 1.14
CA VAL A 15 1.31 -13.87 -0.06
C VAL A 15 1.51 -15.13 -0.92
N LYS A 16 1.72 -16.28 -0.28
CA LYS A 16 1.81 -17.60 -0.92
C LYS A 16 0.46 -18.06 -1.49
N TRP A 17 -0.61 -18.02 -0.71
CA TRP A 17 -1.97 -18.37 -1.17
C TRP A 17 -2.39 -17.52 -2.38
N ALA A 18 -2.09 -16.21 -2.34
CA ALA A 18 -2.33 -15.31 -3.46
C ALA A 18 -1.51 -15.70 -4.70
N GLN A 19 -0.27 -16.18 -4.56
CA GLN A 19 0.50 -16.72 -5.70
C GLN A 19 -0.19 -17.97 -6.28
N GLU A 20 -0.61 -18.91 -5.43
CA GLU A 20 -1.26 -20.16 -5.86
C GLU A 20 -2.57 -19.89 -6.64
N HIS A 21 -3.21 -18.76 -6.34
CA HIS A 21 -4.46 -18.28 -6.95
C HIS A 21 -4.27 -17.05 -7.87
N ILE A 22 -3.06 -16.81 -8.40
CA ILE A 22 -2.68 -15.60 -9.17
C ILE A 22 -3.53 -15.32 -10.42
N ASP A 23 -4.22 -16.33 -10.95
CA ASP A 23 -5.15 -16.19 -12.06
C ASP A 23 -6.49 -15.54 -11.66
N ILE A 24 -6.91 -15.70 -10.40
CA ILE A 24 -8.17 -15.15 -9.86
C ILE A 24 -7.97 -14.02 -8.84
N VAL A 25 -6.84 -13.99 -8.11
CA VAL A 25 -6.48 -12.93 -7.15
C VAL A 25 -5.36 -12.08 -7.75
N GLN A 26 -5.69 -10.99 -8.42
CA GLN A 26 -4.70 -10.13 -9.09
C GLN A 26 -4.21 -8.95 -8.23
N VAL A 27 -4.88 -8.69 -7.11
CA VAL A 27 -4.58 -7.61 -6.16
C VAL A 27 -4.59 -8.18 -4.75
N MET A 28 -3.56 -7.88 -3.97
CA MET A 28 -3.52 -8.11 -2.53
C MET A 28 -3.16 -6.81 -1.82
N VAL A 29 -3.96 -6.40 -0.83
CA VAL A 29 -3.72 -5.18 -0.06
C VAL A 29 -3.57 -5.53 1.42
N PHE A 30 -2.46 -5.14 2.01
CA PHE A 30 -2.21 -5.11 3.45
C PHE A 30 -2.35 -3.66 3.93
N ILE A 31 -3.24 -3.41 4.89
CA ILE A 31 -3.43 -2.11 5.51
C ILE A 31 -2.97 -2.24 6.96
N LEU A 32 -1.94 -1.52 7.37
CA LEU A 32 -1.41 -1.62 8.72
C LEU A 32 -2.40 -1.02 9.71
N TYR A 33 -2.61 -1.67 10.85
CA TYR A 33 -3.44 -1.12 11.91
C TYR A 33 -2.75 0.07 12.57
N ARG A 34 -3.54 1.10 12.89
CA ARG A 34 -3.11 2.31 13.58
C ARG A 34 -4.23 2.74 14.51
N ALA A 35 -4.12 2.41 15.79
CA ALA A 35 -5.05 2.89 16.80
C ALA A 35 -4.86 4.38 17.07
N VAL A 36 -5.89 5.00 17.65
CA VAL A 36 -5.84 6.36 18.19
C VAL A 36 -4.95 6.35 19.44
N ASN A 37 -3.71 6.83 19.34
CA ASN A 37 -2.81 6.85 20.49
C ASN A 37 -3.13 8.04 21.43
N ASN A 38 -4.16 7.84 22.25
CA ASN A 38 -4.56 8.75 23.33
C ASN A 38 -3.52 8.85 24.46
N ALA A 39 -2.41 8.10 24.47
CA ALA A 39 -1.40 8.22 25.51
C ALA A 39 -0.54 9.48 25.32
N HIS A 40 -0.17 9.82 24.07
CA HIS A 40 0.80 10.88 23.77
C HIS A 40 0.21 12.18 23.20
N VAL A 41 -0.95 12.11 22.51
CA VAL A 41 -1.59 13.27 21.89
C VAL A 41 -3.00 13.52 22.42
N ASP A 42 -3.41 14.79 22.39
CA ASP A 42 -4.77 15.26 22.60
C ASP A 42 -5.39 15.69 21.27
N PHE A 43 -6.71 15.52 21.12
CA PHE A 43 -7.45 15.77 19.88
C PHE A 43 -8.33 17.03 20.00
N TYR A 44 -8.35 17.85 18.95
CA TYR A 44 -9.01 19.17 18.96
C TYR A 44 -9.73 19.50 17.66
N LEU A 45 -10.87 20.18 17.79
CA LEU A 45 -11.56 20.88 16.72
C LEU A 45 -11.57 22.38 17.03
N GLY A 46 -10.61 23.11 16.45
CA GLY A 46 -10.36 24.50 16.85
C GLY A 46 -9.99 24.57 18.34
N PRO A 47 -10.65 25.39 19.17
CA PRO A 47 -10.40 25.45 20.61
C PRO A 47 -11.07 24.30 21.40
N LYS A 48 -11.96 23.52 20.79
CA LYS A 48 -12.70 22.46 21.49
C LYS A 48 -11.87 21.17 21.54
N LYS A 49 -11.50 20.72 22.74
CA LYS A 49 -10.96 19.37 22.94
C LYS A 49 -12.03 18.33 22.61
N ILE A 50 -11.67 17.31 21.84
CA ILE A 50 -12.53 16.21 21.42
C ILE A 50 -12.14 14.96 22.24
N ASP A 51 -13.15 14.30 22.80
CA ASP A 51 -12.96 12.99 23.41
C ASP A 51 -13.06 11.92 22.33
N MET A 52 -11.94 11.23 22.06
CA MET A 52 -11.88 10.18 21.06
C MET A 52 -12.61 8.91 21.48
N ASN A 53 -13.02 8.75 22.76
CA ASN A 53 -13.86 7.62 23.22
C ASN A 53 -15.24 7.60 22.54
N GLN A 54 -15.58 8.67 21.81
CA GLN A 54 -16.80 8.79 21.01
C GLN A 54 -16.70 8.13 19.62
N LEU A 55 -15.49 7.75 19.16
CA LEU A 55 -15.25 7.14 17.85
C LEU A 55 -14.95 5.64 17.97
N VAL A 56 -15.28 4.89 16.91
CA VAL A 56 -15.17 3.41 16.91
C VAL A 56 -13.70 2.94 16.94
N TYR A 57 -12.75 3.74 16.47
CA TYR A 57 -11.32 3.38 16.42
C TYR A 57 -10.52 3.65 17.71
N ASN A 58 -11.20 3.87 18.83
CA ASN A 58 -10.55 4.10 20.12
C ASN A 58 -10.55 2.84 21.00
N GLU A 59 -9.77 1.85 20.56
CA GLU A 59 -9.39 0.72 21.39
C GLU A 59 -8.08 1.05 22.12
N GLU A 60 -8.03 0.79 23.43
CA GLU A 60 -6.76 0.71 24.17
C GLU A 60 -5.98 -0.51 23.68
N SER A 61 -5.28 -0.37 22.55
CA SER A 61 -4.41 -1.40 22.00
C SER A 61 -3.29 -1.73 22.99
N THR A 62 -3.36 -2.90 23.60
CA THR A 62 -2.25 -3.50 24.36
C THR A 62 -1.09 -3.92 23.46
N GLU A 63 -1.32 -3.96 22.14
CA GLU A 63 -0.37 -4.33 21.10
C GLU A 63 0.30 -3.14 20.43
N ARG A 64 1.42 -3.41 19.75
CA ARG A 64 2.21 -2.44 19.00
C ARG A 64 1.44 -1.90 17.79
N THR A 65 1.21 -0.59 17.79
CA THR A 65 0.44 0.10 16.72
C THR A 65 1.31 0.86 15.72
N ASP A 66 2.64 0.77 15.80
CA ASP A 66 3.59 1.56 14.99
C ASP A 66 4.35 0.77 13.91
N ILE A 67 3.82 -0.41 13.55
CA ILE A 67 4.29 -1.25 12.44
C ILE A 67 4.49 -0.39 11.18
N LYS A 68 5.67 -0.52 10.56
CA LYS A 68 6.04 0.20 9.34
C LYS A 68 5.87 -0.65 8.08
N ALA A 69 5.59 0.00 6.95
CA ALA A 69 5.42 -0.68 5.66
C ALA A 69 6.68 -1.46 5.25
N GLU A 70 7.86 -0.93 5.60
CA GLU A 70 9.18 -1.52 5.45
C GLU A 70 9.32 -2.84 6.21
N GLU A 71 8.75 -2.95 7.42
CA GLU A 71 8.79 -4.20 8.20
C GLU A 71 8.00 -5.32 7.50
N ILE A 72 6.91 -4.99 6.82
CA ILE A 72 6.13 -5.94 6.03
C ILE A 72 6.89 -6.34 4.76
N VAL A 73 7.64 -5.43 4.13
CA VAL A 73 8.54 -5.75 3.01
C VAL A 73 9.62 -6.73 3.46
N GLU A 74 10.30 -6.47 4.58
CA GLU A 74 11.34 -7.37 5.12
C GLU A 74 10.77 -8.71 5.59
N LEU A 75 9.56 -8.72 6.16
CA LEU A 75 8.87 -9.96 6.48
C LEU A 75 8.65 -10.81 5.23
N ILE A 76 8.08 -10.24 4.15
CA ILE A 76 7.85 -10.95 2.88
C ILE A 76 9.17 -11.42 2.24
N ARG A 77 10.24 -10.65 2.38
CA ARG A 77 11.58 -10.99 1.87
C ARG A 77 12.17 -12.28 2.46
N LYS A 78 11.74 -12.71 3.66
CA LYS A 78 12.18 -13.99 4.26
C LYS A 78 11.87 -15.20 3.36
N ASP A 79 10.66 -15.26 2.82
CA ASP A 79 10.24 -16.31 1.87
C ASP A 79 10.49 -15.93 0.41
N ASN A 80 10.55 -14.63 0.11
CA ASN A 80 10.65 -14.11 -1.24
C ASN A 80 11.80 -13.08 -1.36
N PRO A 81 13.09 -13.48 -1.35
CA PRO A 81 14.21 -12.53 -1.28
C PRO A 81 14.31 -11.52 -2.43
N ASP A 82 13.72 -11.82 -3.59
CA ASP A 82 13.63 -10.89 -4.73
C ASP A 82 12.46 -9.87 -4.61
N PHE A 83 11.62 -9.93 -3.56
CA PHE A 83 10.45 -9.06 -3.37
C PHE A 83 10.87 -7.62 -3.16
N ASP A 84 10.40 -6.73 -4.04
CA ASP A 84 10.85 -5.34 -4.04
C ASP A 84 9.82 -4.40 -4.69
N PRO A 85 9.33 -3.38 -3.96
CA PRO A 85 8.43 -2.35 -4.49
C PRO A 85 8.94 -1.69 -5.79
N CYS A 86 8.01 -1.10 -6.52
CA CYS A 86 8.24 -0.44 -7.81
C CYS A 86 7.68 0.99 -7.88
N ALA A 87 6.77 1.35 -6.99
CA ALA A 87 6.28 2.70 -6.77
C ALA A 87 5.93 2.87 -5.29
N TYR A 88 5.96 4.12 -4.81
CA TYR A 88 5.56 4.48 -3.45
C TYR A 88 4.87 5.83 -3.41
N LEU A 89 4.17 6.13 -2.30
CA LEU A 89 3.78 7.48 -1.90
C LEU A 89 4.39 7.79 -0.53
N ASN A 90 4.83 9.04 -0.39
CA ASN A 90 5.46 9.58 0.82
C ASN A 90 4.42 10.00 1.87
N GLY A 91 4.94 10.38 3.04
CA GLY A 91 4.19 11.10 4.07
C GLY A 91 3.97 12.57 3.69
N SER A 92 2.80 13.11 4.04
CA SER A 92 2.45 14.53 3.87
C SER A 92 3.26 15.47 4.77
N GLU A 93 3.73 14.97 5.92
CA GLU A 93 4.51 15.73 6.91
C GLU A 93 5.96 15.23 7.00
N LYS A 94 6.22 13.99 6.55
CA LYS A 94 7.52 13.32 6.59
C LYS A 94 7.80 12.60 5.25
N PRO A 95 8.61 13.18 4.34
CA PRO A 95 8.83 12.65 3.00
C PRO A 95 9.49 11.25 2.93
N ASP A 96 10.31 10.90 3.92
CA ASP A 96 10.96 9.60 4.07
C ASP A 96 10.07 8.51 4.72
N SER A 97 8.78 8.81 4.95
CA SER A 97 7.79 7.82 5.42
C SER A 97 7.08 7.17 4.23
N PHE A 98 7.24 5.85 4.06
CA PHE A 98 6.56 5.10 3.02
C PHE A 98 5.11 4.78 3.40
N LYS A 99 4.18 5.59 2.93
CA LYS A 99 2.74 5.47 3.26
C LYS A 99 1.99 4.48 2.39
N TRP A 100 2.49 4.27 1.18
CA TRP A 100 1.91 3.36 0.22
C TRP A 100 3.05 2.73 -0.56
N LEU A 101 3.12 1.40 -0.63
CA LEU A 101 4.12 0.66 -1.39
C LEU A 101 3.41 -0.29 -2.37
N LEU A 102 3.77 -0.22 -3.65
CA LEU A 102 3.27 -1.14 -4.68
C LEU A 102 4.39 -2.04 -5.19
N THR A 103 4.20 -3.35 -5.04
CA THR A 103 5.02 -4.39 -5.66
C THR A 103 4.25 -5.07 -6.78
N GLY A 104 4.74 -4.97 -8.02
CA GLY A 104 4.25 -5.77 -9.14
C GLY A 104 4.97 -7.12 -9.22
N ARG A 105 4.27 -8.23 -8.99
CA ARG A 105 4.78 -9.61 -9.18
C ARG A 105 4.47 -10.10 -10.59
N LEU A 106 5.42 -10.84 -11.19
CA LEU A 106 5.22 -11.56 -12.46
C LEU A 106 5.41 -13.07 -12.23
N GLY A 107 4.34 -13.84 -12.41
CA GLY A 107 4.32 -15.23 -11.98
C GLY A 107 3.27 -16.14 -12.59
N THR A 108 3.27 -17.37 -12.09
CA THR A 108 2.31 -18.44 -12.33
C THR A 108 1.90 -19.02 -10.98
N LYS A 109 0.80 -19.81 -10.93
CA LYS A 109 0.36 -20.50 -9.70
C LYS A 109 1.50 -21.20 -8.95
N LYS A 110 2.48 -21.76 -9.69
CA LYS A 110 3.60 -22.54 -9.15
C LYS A 110 4.84 -21.71 -8.78
N LYS A 111 5.02 -20.50 -9.32
CA LYS A 111 6.28 -19.75 -9.21
C LYS A 111 6.14 -18.28 -9.63
N ILE A 112 6.64 -17.37 -8.80
CA ILE A 112 7.03 -16.01 -9.21
C ILE A 112 8.37 -16.06 -9.96
N TYR A 113 8.42 -15.47 -11.15
CA TYR A 113 9.62 -15.37 -11.98
C TYR A 113 10.41 -14.10 -11.69
N GLY A 114 9.74 -13.04 -11.25
CA GLY A 114 10.38 -11.82 -10.80
C GLY A 114 9.36 -10.70 -10.60
N TYR A 115 9.85 -9.46 -10.65
CA TYR A 115 9.15 -8.28 -10.18
C TYR A 115 9.28 -7.15 -11.20
N VAL A 116 8.30 -6.25 -11.19
CA VAL A 116 8.31 -5.02 -11.98
C VAL A 116 9.27 -4.03 -11.31
N GLY A 117 10.11 -3.35 -12.09
CA GLY A 117 10.93 -2.25 -11.59
C GLY A 117 10.26 -0.88 -11.80
N SER A 118 10.83 0.14 -11.17
CA SER A 118 10.27 1.49 -11.20
C SER A 118 10.21 2.09 -12.60
N LYS A 119 11.20 1.82 -13.45
CA LYS A 119 11.21 2.33 -14.84
C LYS A 119 10.13 1.68 -15.70
N ALA A 120 9.87 0.38 -15.55
CA ALA A 120 8.72 -0.23 -16.20
C ALA A 120 7.38 0.36 -15.72
N MET A 121 7.23 0.60 -14.42
CA MET A 121 6.01 1.19 -13.85
C MET A 121 5.78 2.63 -14.35
N GLU A 122 6.82 3.45 -14.34
CA GLU A 122 6.85 4.83 -14.87
C GLU A 122 6.42 4.89 -16.33
N ILE A 123 7.01 4.04 -17.19
CA ILE A 123 6.65 3.93 -18.61
C ILE A 123 5.18 3.50 -18.78
N MET A 124 4.73 2.48 -18.04
CA MET A 124 3.36 1.99 -18.15
C MET A 124 2.32 3.03 -17.72
N GLN A 125 2.55 3.72 -16.61
CA GLN A 125 1.66 4.79 -16.14
C GLN A 125 1.62 5.96 -17.11
N THR A 126 2.79 6.40 -17.61
CA THR A 126 2.91 7.52 -18.55
C THR A 126 2.24 7.20 -19.89
N PHE A 127 2.49 6.00 -20.43
CA PHE A 127 1.87 5.53 -21.67
C PHE A 127 0.35 5.41 -21.50
N TYR A 128 -0.14 4.79 -20.42
CA TYR A 128 -1.57 4.69 -20.18
C TYR A 128 -2.22 6.07 -20.04
N HIS A 129 -1.57 7.01 -19.35
CA HIS A 129 -2.03 8.40 -19.23
C HIS A 129 -2.13 9.09 -20.59
N LEU A 130 -1.10 8.99 -21.44
CA LEU A 130 -1.08 9.59 -22.78
C LEU A 130 -2.26 9.16 -23.67
N PHE A 131 -2.71 7.90 -23.57
CA PHE A 131 -3.80 7.37 -24.39
C PHE A 131 -5.18 7.41 -23.73
N ASN A 132 -5.28 7.62 -22.40
CA ASN A 132 -6.56 7.53 -21.67
C ASN A 132 -6.89 8.78 -20.83
N ASN A 133 -5.99 9.77 -20.76
CA ASN A 133 -6.05 10.95 -19.87
C ASN A 133 -6.28 10.58 -18.38
N LYS A 134 -5.83 9.39 -17.96
CA LYS A 134 -6.04 8.79 -16.63
C LYS A 134 -4.86 7.91 -16.26
N TYR A 135 -4.56 7.77 -14.97
CA TYR A 135 -3.57 6.80 -14.48
C TYR A 135 -4.21 5.45 -14.15
N LEU A 136 -3.41 4.37 -14.12
CA LEU A 136 -3.85 3.06 -13.65
C LEU A 136 -3.82 3.02 -12.12
N ALA A 137 -4.99 2.90 -11.49
CA ALA A 137 -5.10 2.55 -10.07
C ALA A 137 -5.01 1.02 -9.89
N TYR A 138 -5.89 0.28 -10.59
CA TYR A 138 -5.93 -1.18 -10.57
C TYR A 138 -5.97 -1.74 -12.00
N ALA A 139 -5.21 -2.81 -12.26
CA ALA A 139 -5.28 -3.53 -13.52
C ALA A 139 -6.60 -4.32 -13.62
N LYS A 140 -7.26 -4.33 -14.79
CA LYS A 140 -8.46 -5.15 -14.99
C LYS A 140 -8.05 -6.64 -14.99
N PRO A 141 -8.92 -7.58 -14.57
CA PRO A 141 -8.58 -9.01 -14.53
C PRO A 141 -8.04 -9.57 -15.86
N LYS A 142 -8.55 -9.07 -17.00
CA LYS A 142 -8.03 -9.41 -18.33
C LYS A 142 -6.58 -8.92 -18.57
N ASP A 143 -6.25 -7.73 -18.10
CA ASP A 143 -4.97 -7.05 -18.32
C ASP A 143 -3.89 -7.64 -17.40
N ALA A 144 -4.27 -8.03 -16.18
CA ALA A 144 -3.41 -8.83 -15.28
C ALA A 144 -3.01 -10.18 -15.88
N GLY A 145 -3.79 -10.71 -16.82
CA GLY A 145 -3.43 -11.89 -17.61
C GLY A 145 -2.33 -11.66 -18.67
N MET A 146 -1.91 -10.40 -18.90
CA MET A 146 -0.97 -10.02 -19.95
C MET A 146 0.47 -9.84 -19.45
N GLY A 147 0.88 -10.45 -18.33
CA GLY A 147 2.22 -10.28 -17.75
C GLY A 147 3.39 -10.57 -18.71
N ARG A 148 3.17 -11.28 -19.83
CA ARG A 148 4.14 -11.40 -20.93
C ARG A 148 4.42 -10.10 -21.67
N SER A 149 3.42 -9.26 -21.93
CA SER A 149 3.63 -8.01 -22.68
C SER A 149 4.53 -7.04 -21.92
N MET A 150 4.47 -7.08 -20.59
CA MET A 150 5.37 -6.31 -19.73
C MET A 150 6.84 -6.66 -19.97
N LEU A 151 7.16 -7.92 -20.33
CA LEU A 151 8.53 -8.32 -20.65
C LEU A 151 9.11 -7.64 -21.91
N LEU A 152 8.29 -7.00 -22.75
CA LEU A 152 8.77 -6.14 -23.85
C LEU A 152 9.56 -4.92 -23.34
N LEU A 153 9.31 -4.49 -22.10
CA LEU A 153 10.08 -3.43 -21.42
C LEU A 153 11.39 -3.93 -20.79
N SER A 154 11.76 -5.20 -20.97
CA SER A 154 13.04 -5.76 -20.46
C SER A 154 14.32 -5.04 -20.92
N PRO A 155 14.41 -4.36 -22.08
CA PRO A 155 15.58 -3.54 -22.40
C PRO A 155 15.70 -2.29 -21.50
N LEU A 156 14.57 -1.80 -20.98
CA LEU A 156 14.45 -0.53 -20.24
C LEU A 156 14.39 -0.73 -18.72
N ASP A 157 14.09 -1.94 -18.25
CA ASP A 157 13.97 -2.27 -16.83
C ASP A 157 14.78 -3.51 -16.43
N LYS A 158 15.72 -3.33 -15.49
CA LYS A 158 16.65 -4.39 -15.04
C LYS A 158 15.93 -5.56 -14.34
N LYS A 159 14.85 -5.33 -13.59
CA LYS A 159 14.09 -6.40 -12.92
C LYS A 159 13.29 -7.21 -13.94
N LEU A 160 12.71 -6.54 -14.93
CA LEU A 160 12.05 -7.22 -16.05
C LEU A 160 13.03 -8.00 -16.93
N LYS A 161 14.26 -7.50 -17.13
CA LYS A 161 15.34 -8.25 -17.77
C LYS A 161 15.69 -9.55 -17.03
N LYS A 162 15.86 -9.49 -15.70
CA LYS A 162 16.05 -10.69 -14.84
C LYS A 162 14.87 -11.65 -14.97
N THR A 163 13.63 -11.12 -14.99
CA THR A 163 12.40 -11.90 -15.13
C THR A 163 12.28 -12.58 -16.49
N PHE A 164 12.61 -11.89 -17.58
CA PHE A 164 12.60 -12.43 -18.96
C PHE A 164 13.48 -13.68 -19.06
N TYR A 165 14.75 -13.60 -18.65
CA TYR A 165 15.65 -14.75 -18.69
C TYR A 165 15.20 -15.88 -17.75
N LYS A 166 14.76 -15.57 -16.53
CA LYS A 166 14.22 -16.59 -15.59
C LYS A 166 12.95 -17.28 -16.12
N TYR A 167 12.15 -16.60 -16.92
CA TYR A 167 10.90 -17.14 -17.47
C TYR A 167 11.15 -17.98 -18.71
N TYR A 168 11.97 -17.52 -19.65
CA TYR A 168 12.28 -18.24 -20.90
C TYR A 168 13.39 -19.29 -20.77
N SER A 169 14.09 -19.39 -19.63
CA SER A 169 15.01 -20.50 -19.35
C SER A 169 14.33 -21.88 -19.32
N ASN A 170 13.00 -21.92 -19.17
CA ASN A 170 12.20 -23.13 -19.43
C ASN A 170 11.39 -22.93 -20.72
N PRO A 171 11.70 -23.64 -21.82
CA PRO A 171 11.01 -23.42 -23.11
C PRO A 171 9.51 -23.75 -23.05
N LEU A 172 9.07 -24.65 -22.14
CA LEU A 172 7.64 -24.95 -21.95
C LEU A 172 6.83 -23.76 -21.45
N ASN A 173 7.47 -22.74 -20.89
CA ASN A 173 6.78 -21.51 -20.47
C ASN A 173 6.25 -20.70 -21.66
N PHE A 174 6.75 -20.92 -22.89
CA PHE A 174 6.16 -20.34 -24.11
C PHE A 174 4.68 -20.72 -24.31
N PHE A 175 4.23 -21.83 -23.72
CA PHE A 175 2.83 -22.28 -23.75
C PHE A 175 2.03 -21.93 -22.48
N ARG A 176 2.66 -21.34 -21.45
CA ARG A 176 2.02 -21.04 -20.15
C ARG A 176 1.79 -19.55 -19.97
N LYS A 177 0.60 -19.13 -19.56
CA LYS A 177 0.30 -17.72 -19.25
C LYS A 177 1.19 -17.19 -18.12
N LEU A 178 1.68 -15.95 -18.24
CA LEU A 178 2.39 -15.22 -17.19
C LEU A 178 1.45 -14.13 -16.67
N TYR A 179 1.18 -14.13 -15.37
CA TYR A 179 0.26 -13.22 -14.71
C TYR A 179 1.01 -12.09 -14.02
N TYR A 180 0.42 -10.90 -14.07
CA TYR A 180 0.76 -9.77 -13.21
C TYR A 180 -0.12 -9.81 -11.96
N GLN A 181 0.48 -9.55 -10.80
CA GLN A 181 -0.23 -9.46 -9.53
C GLN A 181 0.37 -8.37 -8.66
N SER A 182 -0.48 -7.44 -8.23
CA SER A 182 -0.07 -6.37 -7.31
C SER A 182 -0.12 -6.85 -5.86
N VAL A 183 0.89 -6.47 -5.09
CA VAL A 183 0.86 -6.49 -3.62
C VAL A 183 1.05 -5.05 -3.17
N MET A 184 0.10 -4.55 -2.40
CA MET A 184 0.09 -3.20 -1.86
C MET A 184 0.21 -3.27 -0.34
N ILE A 185 1.06 -2.42 0.22
CA ILE A 185 1.20 -2.23 1.67
C ILE A 185 0.86 -0.76 1.93
N ILE A 186 -0.14 -0.51 2.77
CA ILE A 186 -0.66 0.82 3.09
C ILE A 186 -0.46 1.08 4.57
N GLN A 187 0.34 2.09 4.91
CA GLN A 187 0.53 2.59 6.27
C GLN A 187 -0.38 3.82 6.46
N PRO A 188 -1.35 3.79 7.40
CA PRO A 188 -2.22 4.93 7.67
C PRO A 188 -1.50 6.14 8.29
N VAL A 189 -2.27 7.01 8.95
CA VAL A 189 -1.74 8.14 9.73
C VAL A 189 -0.64 7.70 10.70
N ASP A 190 0.47 8.44 10.74
CA ASP A 190 1.38 8.42 11.89
C ASP A 190 1.19 9.74 12.64
N PHE A 191 1.15 9.67 13.97
CA PHE A 191 1.23 10.86 14.82
C PHE A 191 2.71 11.16 15.08
N LEU A 192 3.15 12.37 14.75
CA LEU A 192 4.51 12.83 15.02
C LEU A 192 4.64 13.35 16.47
N GLU A 193 5.87 13.46 16.96
CA GLU A 193 6.18 13.93 18.33
C GLU A 193 5.66 15.36 18.61
N ASP A 194 5.59 16.20 17.58
CA ASP A 194 5.02 17.55 17.62
C ASP A 194 3.49 17.60 17.45
N GLY A 195 2.84 16.43 17.42
CA GLY A 195 1.39 16.27 17.26
C GLY A 195 0.90 16.32 15.81
N ARG A 196 1.75 16.61 14.80
CA ARG A 196 1.32 16.62 13.39
C ARG A 196 0.92 15.21 12.92
N GLN A 197 0.01 15.17 11.95
CA GLN A 197 -0.59 13.94 11.42
C GLN A 197 -0.01 13.67 10.05
N ASN A 198 0.96 12.77 9.99
CA ASN A 198 1.61 12.38 8.74
C ASN A 198 0.71 11.42 7.97
N MET A 199 0.00 11.92 6.96
CA MET A 199 -0.92 11.18 6.09
C MET A 199 -0.20 10.63 4.85
N CYS A 200 -0.88 9.81 4.05
CA CYS A 200 -0.44 9.49 2.70
C CYS A 200 -0.62 10.71 1.78
N ASP A 201 0.48 11.22 1.24
CA ASP A 201 0.48 12.30 0.26
C ASP A 201 -0.03 11.78 -1.10
N GLY A 202 -0.88 12.56 -1.77
CA GLY A 202 -1.54 12.13 -3.01
C GLY A 202 -2.37 10.84 -2.90
N CYS A 203 -2.87 10.50 -1.70
CA CYS A 203 -3.53 9.22 -1.40
C CYS A 203 -4.57 8.79 -2.45
N PRO A 204 -4.50 7.56 -2.99
CA PRO A 204 -5.46 7.09 -4.00
C PRO A 204 -6.86 6.85 -3.42
N ASP A 205 -6.96 6.61 -2.11
CA ASP A 205 -8.20 6.36 -1.38
C ASP A 205 -8.81 7.67 -0.83
N ILE A 206 -8.81 8.73 -1.65
CA ILE A 206 -9.50 9.99 -1.39
C ILE A 206 -10.94 9.92 -1.90
N THR A 207 -11.87 10.47 -1.12
CA THR A 207 -13.28 10.63 -1.50
C THR A 207 -13.67 12.11 -1.58
N VAL A 208 -14.78 12.40 -2.27
CA VAL A 208 -15.39 13.73 -2.33
C VAL A 208 -16.49 13.82 -1.27
N TRP A 209 -16.35 14.74 -0.31
CA TRP A 209 -17.35 15.03 0.72
C TRP A 209 -17.59 16.53 0.80
N ASN A 210 -18.84 16.98 0.73
CA ASN A 210 -19.23 18.40 0.76
C ASN A 210 -18.39 19.30 -0.18
N GLY A 211 -18.11 18.82 -1.39
CA GLY A 211 -17.32 19.53 -2.41
C GLY A 211 -15.80 19.60 -2.13
N LYS A 212 -15.30 18.88 -1.12
CA LYS A 212 -13.88 18.82 -0.73
C LYS A 212 -13.32 17.41 -0.90
N LEU A 213 -12.02 17.32 -1.14
CA LEU A 213 -11.28 16.06 -1.09
C LEU A 213 -10.96 15.71 0.37
N VAL A 214 -11.23 14.46 0.75
CA VAL A 214 -11.04 13.93 2.11
C VAL A 214 -10.39 12.54 2.01
N TRP A 215 -9.39 12.25 2.85
CA TRP A 215 -8.89 10.88 3.01
C TRP A 215 -9.99 9.96 3.56
N SER A 216 -10.34 8.89 2.84
CA SER A 216 -11.42 7.97 3.27
C SER A 216 -11.20 7.37 4.66
N CYS A 217 -9.94 7.09 5.04
CA CYS A 217 -9.57 6.60 6.36
C CYS A 217 -9.81 7.60 7.51
N ARG A 218 -10.17 8.86 7.20
CA ARG A 218 -10.57 9.87 8.19
C ARG A 218 -11.99 10.41 7.95
N MET A 219 -12.83 9.62 7.27
CA MET A 219 -14.21 9.98 6.99
C MET A 219 -15.08 10.04 8.26
N GLU A 220 -14.79 9.20 9.26
CA GLU A 220 -15.58 9.17 10.52
C GLU A 220 -15.56 10.53 11.25
N GLU A 221 -14.42 11.23 11.25
CA GLU A 221 -14.29 12.57 11.81
C GLU A 221 -15.16 13.59 11.06
N GLN A 222 -15.23 13.48 9.74
CA GLN A 222 -16.05 14.35 8.89
C GLN A 222 -17.55 14.08 9.08
N LEU A 223 -17.93 12.85 9.38
CA LEU A 223 -19.32 12.48 9.68
C LEU A 223 -19.76 12.94 11.07
N ASN A 224 -18.91 12.80 12.09
CA ASN A 224 -19.24 13.16 13.47
C ASN A 224 -19.03 14.64 13.79
N PHE A 225 -18.01 15.28 13.20
CA PHE A 225 -17.58 16.64 13.56
C PHE A 225 -17.59 17.64 12.39
N GLY A 226 -17.92 17.20 11.18
CA GLY A 226 -17.98 18.04 9.97
C GLY A 226 -16.62 18.49 9.41
N MET A 227 -15.51 18.12 10.07
CA MET A 227 -14.14 18.49 9.77
C MET A 227 -13.17 17.45 10.32
N ASN A 228 -11.97 17.34 9.73
CA ASN A 228 -10.90 16.54 10.31
C ASN A 228 -10.32 17.21 11.56
N ILE A 229 -10.11 16.42 12.60
CA ILE A 229 -9.58 16.87 13.89
C ILE A 229 -8.06 17.02 13.82
N LYS A 230 -7.52 17.95 14.61
CA LYS A 230 -6.07 18.12 14.77
C LYS A 230 -5.61 17.42 16.05
N THR A 231 -4.36 16.97 16.06
CA THR A 231 -3.69 16.51 17.27
C THR A 231 -2.62 17.50 17.71
N TYR A 232 -2.40 17.54 19.01
CA TYR A 232 -1.32 18.28 19.67
C TYR A 232 -0.70 17.37 20.74
N PRO A 233 0.57 17.54 21.10
CA PRO A 233 1.18 16.79 22.21
C PRO A 233 0.40 17.03 23.51
N LYS A 234 0.26 16.00 24.35
CA LYS A 234 -0.36 16.19 25.67
C LYS A 234 0.37 17.25 26.49
N GLY A 235 -0.41 18.10 27.15
CA GLY A 235 0.13 19.21 27.94
C GLY A 235 0.60 20.43 27.14
N PHE A 236 0.48 20.44 25.80
CA PHE A 236 0.85 21.59 24.97
C PHE A 236 0.04 22.88 25.27
N MET A 237 -1.17 22.73 25.81
CA MET A 237 -2.08 23.84 26.15
C MET A 237 -2.14 24.15 27.66
N ASN A 238 -1.25 23.54 28.46
CA ASN A 238 -1.17 23.74 29.93
C ASN A 238 -0.06 24.71 30.30
#